data_AF-A0A6L5EG39-F1
#
_entry.id   AF-A0A6L5EG39-F1
#
_cell.length_a   1.000
_cell.length_b   1.000
_cell.length_c   1.000
_cell.angle_alpha   90.00
_cell.angle_beta   90.00
_cell.angle_gamma   90.00
#
_symmetry.space_group_name_H-M   'P 1'
#
loop_
_entity.id
_entity.type
_entity.pdbx_description
1 polymer ?
#
loop_
_entity_poly.entity_id
_entity_poly.type
_entity_poly.pdbx_seq_one_letter_code
_entity_poly.pdbx_strand_id
1 'polypeptide(L)'
;MEIVKIEMNLKAVNKEVAVFNCEKKVSGVIHSADTGAVTVILDGGYVFGKFDCPLCAVEAISMLSVKVSDGDNAGFGNYRSYKLDYSEKVFSTVH
;
A
#
# COMPACT_ATOMS: atom_id res chain seq x y z
N MET A 1 6.51 -4.26 21.26
CA MET A 1 6.75 -3.94 19.84
C MET A 1 6.26 -5.13 19.05
N GLU A 2 5.23 -4.94 18.24
CA GLU A 2 4.71 -6.00 17.38
C GLU A 2 5.55 -6.05 16.10
N ILE A 3 6.02 -7.24 15.73
CA ILE A 3 6.80 -7.44 14.50
C ILE A 3 5.81 -7.88 13.43
N VAL A 4 5.56 -7.01 12.46
CA VAL A 4 4.74 -7.32 11.29
C VAL A 4 5.66 -7.88 10.21
N LYS A 5 5.38 -9.10 9.75
CA LYS A 5 6.07 -9.74 8.64
C LYS A 5 5.25 -9.54 7.37
N ILE A 6 5.91 -9.15 6.28
CA ILE A 6 5.29 -8.98 4.97
C ILE A 6 6.05 -9.82 3.96
N GLU A 7 5.33 -10.57 3.13
CA GLU A 7 5.94 -11.28 2.01
C GLU A 7 5.92 -10.42 0.73
N MET A 8 7.11 -9.99 0.31
CA MET A 8 7.32 -9.28 -0.95
C MET A 8 7.95 -10.20 -1.99
N ASN A 9 7.27 -10.38 -3.11
CA ASN A 9 7.84 -10.99 -4.30
C ASN A 9 8.46 -9.89 -5.15
N LEU A 10 9.77 -9.97 -5.38
CA LEU A 10 10.51 -9.03 -6.23
C LEU A 10 11.12 -9.78 -7.41
N LYS A 11 10.89 -9.30 -8.63
CA LYS A 11 11.43 -9.90 -9.84
C LYS A 11 12.02 -8.82 -10.75
N ALA A 12 13.31 -8.94 -11.05
CA ALA A 12 13.96 -8.08 -12.04
C ALA A 12 13.40 -8.35 -13.45
N VAL A 13 13.05 -7.30 -14.17
CA VAL A 13 12.69 -7.34 -15.59
C VAL A 13 13.90 -7.01 -16.45
N ASN A 14 14.65 -5.98 -16.04
CA ASN A 14 15.93 -5.60 -16.64
C ASN A 14 16.81 -4.93 -15.56
N LYS A 15 17.89 -4.25 -15.97
CA LYS A 15 18.84 -3.59 -15.05
C LYS A 15 18.22 -2.45 -14.23
N GLU A 16 17.24 -1.76 -14.79
CA GLU A 16 16.64 -0.56 -14.22
C GLU A 16 15.24 -0.82 -13.65
N VAL A 17 14.59 -1.93 -14.05
CA VAL A 17 13.18 -2.17 -13.77
C VAL A 17 13.00 -3.51 -13.06
N ALA A 18 12.29 -3.47 -11.92
CA ALA A 18 11.82 -4.65 -11.20
C ALA A 18 10.32 -4.55 -10.94
N VAL A 19 9.62 -5.67 -11.05
CA VAL A 19 8.22 -5.79 -10.62
C VAL A 19 8.16 -6.30 -9.19
N PHE A 20 7.22 -5.77 -8.41
CA PHE A 20 6.99 -6.21 -7.04
C PHE A 20 5.53 -6.56 -6.79
N ASN A 21 5.31 -7.47 -5.85
CA ASN A 21 3.99 -7.82 -5.35
C ASN A 21 4.09 -8.18 -3.86
N CYS A 22 3.43 -7.39 -3.02
CA CYS A 22 3.26 -7.62 -1.60
C CYS A 22 1.90 -8.28 -1.36
N GLU A 23 1.92 -9.57 -1.06
CA GLU A 23 0.75 -10.35 -0.61
C GLU A 23 -0.51 -10.21 -1.49
N LYS A 24 -0.35 -9.93 -2.80
CA LYS A 24 -1.42 -9.60 -3.76
C LYS A 24 -2.27 -8.37 -3.41
N LYS A 25 -1.86 -7.57 -2.43
CA LYS A 25 -2.55 -6.35 -2.00
C LYS A 25 -1.98 -5.11 -2.67
N VAL A 26 -0.65 -5.03 -2.73
CA VAL A 26 0.07 -3.91 -3.35
C VAL A 26 1.04 -4.48 -4.36
N SER A 27 0.93 -4.03 -5.60
CA SER A 27 1.83 -4.43 -6.68
C SER A 27 2.14 -3.25 -7.58
N GLY A 28 3.22 -3.40 -8.33
CA GLY A 28 3.70 -2.36 -9.21
C GLY A 28 5.11 -2.60 -9.71
N VAL A 29 5.75 -1.49 -10.07
CA VAL A 29 7.07 -1.44 -10.68
C VAL A 29 7.97 -0.50 -9.90
N ILE A 30 9.21 -0.94 -9.68
CA ILE A 30 10.32 -0.14 -9.19
C ILE A 30 11.21 0.16 -10.39
N HIS A 31 11.42 1.45 -10.66
CA HIS A 31 12.37 1.93 -11.64
C HIS A 31 13.56 2.59 -10.92
N SER A 32 14.71 1.94 -11.00
CA SER A 32 15.98 2.39 -10.47
C SER A 32 16.82 2.96 -11.61
N ALA A 33 16.99 4.27 -11.63
CA ALA A 33 17.85 4.93 -12.61
C ALA A 33 19.33 4.77 -12.22
N ASP A 34 20.22 4.80 -13.21
CA ASP A 34 21.68 4.78 -13.00
C ASP A 34 22.20 5.93 -12.11
N THR A 35 21.40 6.99 -11.95
CA THR A 35 21.68 8.11 -11.04
C THR A 35 21.52 7.77 -9.55
N GLY A 36 20.98 6.59 -9.23
CA GLY A 36 20.64 6.16 -7.88
C GLY A 36 19.21 6.51 -7.45
N ALA A 37 18.50 7.33 -8.24
CA ALA A 37 17.10 7.66 -8.00
C ALA A 37 16.19 6.46 -8.26
N VAL A 38 15.29 6.19 -7.33
CA VAL A 38 14.32 5.09 -7.40
C VAL A 38 12.91 5.63 -7.43
N THR A 39 12.15 5.30 -8.48
CA THR A 39 10.74 5.67 -8.61
C THR A 39 9.88 4.42 -8.44
N VAL A 40 8.86 4.51 -7.59
CA VAL A 40 7.89 3.43 -7.40
C VAL A 40 6.57 3.82 -8.05
N ILE A 41 6.07 2.94 -8.91
CA ILE A 41 4.81 3.11 -9.63
C ILE A 41 3.90 1.95 -9.23
N LEU A 42 2.70 2.24 -8.73
CA LEU A 42 1.70 1.23 -8.40
C LEU A 42 0.96 0.78 -9.65
N ASP A 43 0.44 -0.44 -9.62
CA ASP A 43 -0.52 -0.90 -10.62
C ASP A 43 -1.70 0.09 -10.69
N GLY A 44 -2.06 0.47 -11.93
CA GLY A 44 -2.94 1.61 -12.20
C GLY A 44 -2.21 2.90 -12.61
N GLY A 45 -0.88 2.89 -12.64
CA GLY A 45 -0.05 3.96 -13.20
C GLY A 45 0.21 5.13 -12.25
N TYR A 46 -0.12 4.98 -10.96
CA TYR A 46 0.09 6.02 -9.96
C TYR A 46 1.55 6.02 -9.48
N VAL A 47 2.19 7.18 -9.51
CA VAL A 47 3.53 7.35 -8.94
C VAL A 47 3.39 7.43 -7.42
N PHE A 48 3.78 6.35 -6.74
CA PHE A 48 3.75 6.29 -5.27
C PHE A 48 4.75 7.26 -4.66
N GLY A 49 5.96 7.31 -5.22
CA GLY A 49 7.02 8.17 -4.72
C GLY A 49 8.31 8.05 -5.50
N LYS A 50 9.19 9.01 -5.23
CA LYS A 50 10.60 9.00 -5.66
C LYS A 50 11.46 8.97 -4.41
N PHE A 51 12.49 8.14 -4.44
CA PHE A 51 13.35 7.84 -3.31
C PHE A 51 14.80 7.91 -3.77
N ASP A 52 15.67 8.34 -2.87
CA ASP A 52 17.11 8.45 -3.15
C ASP A 52 17.85 7.13 -2.86
N CYS A 53 17.13 6.08 -2.41
CA CYS A 53 17.72 4.79 -2.12
C CYS A 53 16.75 3.61 -2.35
N PRO A 54 17.21 2.45 -2.87
CA PRO A 54 16.36 1.28 -3.07
C PRO A 54 15.75 0.73 -1.79
N LEU A 55 16.51 0.74 -0.69
CA LEU A 55 16.02 0.27 0.62
C LEU A 55 14.85 1.14 1.11
N CYS A 56 14.96 2.45 0.95
CA CYS A 56 13.94 3.45 1.30
C CYS A 56 12.64 3.19 0.54
N ALA A 57 12.74 2.85 -0.75
CA ALA A 57 11.59 2.49 -1.57
C ALA A 57 10.93 1.19 -1.08
N VAL A 58 11.71 0.15 -0.77
CA VAL A 58 11.20 -1.13 -0.26
C VAL A 58 10.53 -0.97 1.11
N GLU A 59 11.11 -0.18 2.02
CA GLU A 59 10.51 0.14 3.31
C GLU A 59 9.18 0.87 3.14
N ALA A 60 9.13 1.87 2.25
CA ALA A 60 7.89 2.62 1.98
C ALA A 60 6.80 1.72 1.38
N ILE A 61 7.15 0.82 0.45
CA ILE A 61 6.22 -0.18 -0.11
C ILE A 61 5.72 -1.12 1.00
N SER A 62 6.63 -1.59 1.85
CA SER A 62 6.29 -2.48 2.96
C SER A 62 5.30 -1.79 3.91
N MET A 63 5.59 -0.55 4.31
CA MET A 63 4.70 0.23 5.17
C MET A 63 3.34 0.50 4.52
N LEU A 64 3.29 0.72 3.20
CA LEU A 64 2.03 0.83 2.46
C LEU A 64 1.23 -0.48 2.54
N SER A 65 1.88 -1.64 2.36
CA SER A 65 1.21 -2.95 2.45
C SER A 65 0.62 -3.21 3.84
N VAL A 66 1.32 -2.79 4.91
CA VAL A 66 0.76 -2.84 6.28
C VAL A 66 -0.46 -1.94 6.38
N LYS A 67 -0.38 -0.68 5.95
CA LYS A 67 -1.52 0.25 6.03
C LYS A 67 -2.74 -0.21 5.25
N VAL A 68 -2.53 -0.81 4.08
CA VAL A 68 -3.61 -1.43 3.29
C VAL A 68 -4.21 -2.61 4.05
N SER A 69 -3.37 -3.46 4.64
CA SER A 69 -3.83 -4.59 5.46
C SER A 69 -4.57 -4.16 6.71
N ASP A 70 -4.09 -3.12 7.39
CA ASP A 70 -4.78 -2.51 8.52
C ASP A 70 -6.10 -1.91 8.06
N GLY A 71 -6.17 -1.28 6.89
CA GLY A 71 -7.42 -0.80 6.30
C GLY A 71 -8.42 -1.94 6.02
N ASP A 72 -7.94 -3.06 5.47
CA ASP A 72 -8.74 -4.26 5.23
C ASP A 72 -9.26 -4.86 6.56
N ASN A 73 -8.36 -5.00 7.55
CA ASN A 73 -8.62 -5.66 8.84
C ASN A 73 -9.42 -4.80 9.81
N ALA A 74 -9.12 -3.50 9.87
CA ALA A 74 -9.89 -2.51 10.62
C ALA A 74 -11.31 -2.42 10.10
N GLY A 75 -11.56 -2.97 8.89
CA GLY A 75 -12.87 -3.23 8.35
C GLY A 75 -13.73 -2.03 8.63
N PHE A 76 -13.46 -0.91 7.96
CA PHE A 76 -14.48 0.12 7.76
C PHE A 76 -15.64 -0.64 7.16
N GLY A 77 -16.51 -1.17 8.04
CA GLY A 77 -17.39 -2.27 7.73
C GLY A 77 -18.08 -1.89 6.46
N ASN A 78 -18.08 -2.81 5.47
CA ASN A 78 -18.48 -2.57 4.08
C ASN A 78 -19.40 -1.36 4.00
N TYR A 79 -19.17 -0.37 3.15
CA TYR A 79 -19.88 0.94 3.14
C TYR A 79 -21.35 0.99 3.69
N ARG A 80 -22.13 -0.07 3.47
CA ARG A 80 -23.39 -0.37 4.17
C ARG A 80 -23.33 -0.41 5.72
N SER A 81 -22.38 -1.06 6.39
CA SER A 81 -22.22 -1.00 7.86
C SER A 81 -21.89 0.41 8.36
N TYR A 82 -21.05 1.16 7.64
CA TYR A 82 -20.84 2.59 7.94
C TYR A 82 -22.14 3.39 7.79
N LYS A 83 -22.94 3.16 6.75
CA LYS A 83 -24.26 3.80 6.60
C LYS A 83 -25.19 3.46 7.75
N LEU A 84 -25.18 2.21 8.21
CA LEU A 84 -26.02 1.77 9.33
C LEU A 84 -25.60 2.47 10.63
N ASP A 85 -24.31 2.42 10.99
CA ASP A 85 -23.79 3.09 12.20
C ASP A 85 -23.99 4.61 12.17
N TYR A 86 -23.79 5.24 11.01
CA TYR A 86 -24.09 6.67 10.82
C TYR A 86 -25.59 6.95 10.97
N SER A 87 -26.47 6.14 10.35
CA SER A 87 -27.91 6.32 10.46
C SER A 87 -28.40 6.16 11.89
N GLU A 88 -27.94 5.14 12.61
CA GLU A 88 -28.33 4.89 14.01
C GLU A 88 -27.88 6.03 14.93
N LYS A 89 -26.69 6.59 14.72
CA LYS A 89 -26.18 7.76 15.46
C LYS A 89 -26.97 9.04 15.17
N VAL A 90 -27.41 9.23 13.93
CA VAL A 90 -28.23 10.40 13.56
C VAL A 90 -29.65 10.27 14.11
N PHE A 91 -30.28 9.09 14.03
CA PHE A 91 -31.63 8.88 14.55
C PHE A 91 -31.72 8.99 16.08
N SER A 92 -30.68 8.59 16.82
CA SER A 92 -30.64 8.74 18.28
C SER A 92 -30.45 10.18 18.76
N THR A 93 -30.07 11.11 17.88
CA THR A 93 -29.85 12.52 18.21
C THR A 93 -31.09 13.38 17.92
N VAL A 94 -32.12 12.83 17.26
CA VAL A 94 -33.29 13.58 16.77
C VAL A 94 -34.60 13.14 17.47
N HIS A 95 -34.52 12.31 18.51
CA HIS A 95 -35.62 11.98 19.44
C HIS A 95 -35.19 12.24 20.87
#